data_AF-G7VHZ1-F1
#
_entry.id   AF-G7VHZ1-F1
#
_cell.length_a   1.000
_cell.length_b   1.000
_cell.length_c   1.000
_cell.angle_alpha   90.00
_cell.angle_beta   90.00
_cell.angle_gamma   90.00
#
_symmetry.space_group_name_H-M   'P 1'
#
loop_
_entity.id
_entity.type
_entity.pdbx_description
1 polymer ?
#
loop_
_entity_poly.entity_id
_entity_poly.type
_entity_poly.pdbx_seq_one_letter_code
_entity_poly.pdbx_strand_id
1 'polypeptide(L)' 'MATTVHDVQLVDDEIPHESFDLPVDVVATPTRVIHTKRVDKKPHGILWQYVTDKMLTEIPLLAELKEKLATSRTS' A
#
# COMPACT_ATOMS: atom_id res chain seq x y z
N MET A 1 6.01 9.60 -4.13
CA MET A 1 6.10 8.32 -4.88
C MET A 1 5.60 8.60 -6.27
N ALA A 2 6.38 8.21 -7.27
CA ALA A 2 6.04 8.41 -8.67
C ALA A 2 6.07 7.07 -9.40
N THR A 3 5.28 6.95 -10.46
CA THR A 3 5.31 5.80 -11.37
C THR A 3 5.23 6.26 -12.82
N THR A 4 5.61 5.39 -13.74
CA THR A 4 5.51 5.59 -15.19
C THR A 4 4.58 4.56 -15.79
N VAL A 5 3.68 4.99 -16.68
CA VAL A 5 2.75 4.13 -17.42
C VAL A 5 2.60 4.65 -18.85
N HIS A 6 2.04 3.85 -19.75
CA HIS A 6 1.62 4.33 -21.07
C HIS A 6 0.26 5.05 -21.00
N ASP A 7 0.00 5.94 -21.95
CA ASP A 7 -1.27 6.68 -22.02
C ASP A 7 -2.49 5.76 -22.10
N VAL A 8 -2.36 4.58 -22.72
CA VAL A 8 -3.44 3.56 -22.83
C VAL A 8 -3.80 2.90 -21.49
N GLN A 9 -2.95 3.04 -20.47
CA GLN A 9 -3.22 2.51 -19.13
C GLN A 9 -4.02 3.50 -18.26
N LEU A 10 -4.29 4.71 -18.76
CA LEU A 10 -5.18 5.65 -18.11
C LEU A 10 -6.62 5.37 -18.52
N VAL A 11 -7.48 5.18 -17.53
CA VAL A 11 -8.93 5.00 -17.70
C VAL A 11 -9.66 6.09 -16.92
N ASP A 12 -10.82 6.52 -17.41
CA ASP A 12 -11.67 7.50 -16.73
C ASP A 12 -12.63 6.83 -15.72
N ASP A 13 -12.68 5.49 -15.70
CA ASP A 13 -13.48 4.70 -14.77
C ASP A 13 -12.89 4.72 -13.34
N GLU A 14 -13.78 4.68 -12.34
CA GLU A 14 -13.37 4.45 -10.95
C GLU A 14 -12.94 2.99 -10.77
N ILE A 15 -11.75 2.79 -10.19
CA ILE A 15 -11.18 1.48 -9.90
C ILE A 15 -11.36 1.17 -8.41
N PRO A 16 -11.85 -0.03 -8.04
CA PRO A 16 -11.88 -0.47 -6.65
C PRO A 16 -10.49 -0.40 -6.01
N HIS A 17 -10.43 0.09 -4.78
CA HIS A 17 -9.20 0.16 -4.00
C HIS A 17 -9.43 -0.45 -2.62
N GLU A 18 -8.38 -1.05 -2.09
CA GLU A 18 -8.33 -1.64 -0.77
C GLU A 18 -7.61 -0.70 0.22
N SER A 19 -7.85 -0.89 1.52
CA SER A 19 -7.24 -0.05 2.56
C SER A 19 -5.71 -0.18 2.65
N PHE A 20 -5.15 -1.25 2.07
CA PHE A 20 -3.70 -1.47 2.00
C PHE A 20 -3.08 -0.99 0.67
N ASP A 21 -3.87 -0.46 -0.26
CA ASP A 21 -3.36 0.06 -1.52
C ASP A 21 -2.56 1.36 -1.30
N LEU A 22 -1.49 1.51 -2.08
CA LEU A 22 -0.55 2.62 -1.95
C LEU A 22 -0.80 3.66 -3.05
N PRO A 23 -1.36 4.84 -2.73
CA PRO A 23 -1.56 5.88 -3.73
C PRO A 23 -0.21 6.47 -4.18
N VAL A 24 -0.08 6.66 -5.49
CA VAL A 24 1.02 7.41 -6.13
C VAL A 24 0.72 8.90 -6.11
N ASP A 25 1.75 9.73 -5.90
CA ASP A 25 1.62 11.20 -5.91
C ASP A 25 1.78 11.78 -7.34
N VAL A 26 2.50 11.04 -8.21
CA VAL A 26 2.78 11.45 -9.59
C VAL A 26 2.70 10.24 -10.53
N VAL A 27 2.01 10.42 -11.66
CA VAL A 27 1.98 9.47 -12.77
C VAL A 27 2.56 10.15 -14.00
N ALA A 28 3.63 9.60 -14.56
CA ALA A 28 4.23 10.09 -15.80
C ALA A 28 3.84 9.16 -16.96
N THR A 29 3.36 9.74 -18.05
CA THR A 29 3.20 9.08 -19.34
C THR A 29 4.16 9.69 -20.37
N PRO A 30 4.39 9.04 -21.52
CA PRO A 30 5.19 9.64 -22.60
C PRO A 30 4.72 11.03 -23.04
N THR A 31 3.43 11.36 -22.90
CA THR A 31 2.87 12.63 -23.37
C THR A 31 2.71 13.69 -22.27
N ARG A 32 2.63 13.30 -20.99
CA ARG A 32 2.37 14.25 -19.89
C ARG A 32 2.73 13.71 -18.51
N VAL A 33 2.82 14.62 -17.54
CA VAL A 33 2.96 14.31 -16.11
C VAL A 33 1.70 14.73 -15.36
N ILE A 34 1.12 13.80 -14.60
CA ILE A 34 -0.10 13.98 -13.83
C ILE A 34 0.25 13.99 -12.34
N HIS A 35 -0.13 15.06 -11.64
CA HIS A 35 -0.03 15.15 -10.19
C HIS A 35 -1.37 14.76 -9.58
N THR A 36 -1.39 13.72 -8.75
CA THR A 36 -2.63 13.25 -8.13
C THR A 36 -2.95 14.12 -6.91
N LYS A 37 -4.23 14.48 -6.75
CA LYS A 37 -4.70 15.05 -5.49
C LYS A 37 -4.84 13.89 -4.51
N ARG A 38 -4.20 13.95 -3.34
CA ARG A 38 -4.36 12.90 -2.32
C ARG A 38 -5.80 12.88 -1.84
N VAL A 39 -6.56 11.91 -2.32
CA VAL A 39 -7.88 11.59 -1.77
C VAL A 39 -7.70 10.85 -0.44
N ASP A 40 -6.74 9.92 -0.38
CA ASP A 40 -6.49 9.08 0.79
C ASP A 40 -5.10 9.23 1.40
N LYS A 41 -5.00 8.93 2.69
CA LYS A 41 -3.70 8.81 3.37
C LYS A 41 -3.06 7.49 3.00
N LYS A 42 -1.73 7.50 2.86
CA LYS A 42 -0.97 6.28 2.68
C LYS A 42 -1.16 5.37 3.91
N PRO A 43 -1.33 4.05 3.73
CA PRO A 43 -1.34 3.14 4.86
C PRO A 43 -0.05 3.28 5.65
N HIS A 44 -0.18 3.23 6.99
CA HIS A 44 0.94 3.37 7.91
C HIS A 44 1.18 2.05 8.63
N GLY A 45 2.38 1.49 8.47
CA GLY A 45 2.77 0.22 9.09
C GLY A 45 1.96 -0.96 8.54
N ILE A 46 1.90 -2.03 9.34
CA ILE A 46 1.17 -3.26 8.98
C ILE A 46 -0.26 -3.13 9.50
N LEU A 47 -1.23 -3.29 8.58
CA LEU A 47 -2.64 -3.38 8.94
C LEU A 47 -2.94 -4.81 9.43
N TRP A 48 -2.63 -5.07 10.69
CA TRP A 48 -2.70 -6.40 11.30
C TRP A 48 -4.07 -7.07 11.20
N GLN A 49 -5.16 -6.31 11.04
CA GLN A 49 -6.51 -6.84 10.83
C GLN A 49 -6.69 -7.59 9.50
N TYR A 50 -5.81 -7.37 8.51
CA TYR A 50 -5.80 -8.09 7.23
C TYR A 50 -4.81 -9.26 7.21
N VAL A 51 -4.00 -9.44 8.26
CA VAL A 51 -2.99 -10.51 8.33
C VAL A 51 -3.64 -11.77 8.91
N THR A 52 -3.74 -12.80 8.08
CA THR A 52 -4.29 -14.10 8.47
C THR A 52 -3.24 -15.01 9.12
N ASP A 53 -3.69 -16.04 9.84
CA ASP A 53 -2.79 -17.05 10.44
C ASP A 53 -1.98 -17.81 9.37
N LYS A 54 -2.59 -18.03 8.20
CA LYS A 54 -1.88 -18.60 7.05
C LYS A 54 -0.71 -17.72 6.62
N MET A 55 -0.91 -16.41 6.52
CA MET A 55 0.16 -15.46 6.17
C MET A 55 1.26 -15.42 7.23
N LEU A 56 0.93 -15.54 8.52
CA LEU A 56 1.93 -15.63 9.60
C LEU A 56 2.78 -16.91 9.47
N THR A 57 2.17 -18.00 9.02
CA THR A 57 2.87 -19.27 8.80
C THR A 57 3.74 -19.24 7.54
N GLU A 58 3.23 -18.67 6.44
CA GLU A 58 3.94 -18.60 5.15
C GLU A 58 4.99 -17.48 5.09
N ILE A 59 4.84 -16.43 5.91
CA ILE A 59 5.74 -15.27 5.98
C ILE A 59 6.25 -15.15 7.43
N PRO A 60 7.29 -15.93 7.82
CA PRO A 60 7.79 -15.96 9.20
C PRO A 60 8.16 -14.59 9.78
N LEU A 61 8.63 -13.67 8.93
CA LEU A 61 8.95 -12.31 9.33
C LEU A 61 7.74 -11.57 9.92
N LEU A 62 6.52 -11.82 9.44
CA LEU A 62 5.32 -11.20 10.01
C LEU A 62 5.06 -11.67 11.44
N ALA A 63 5.33 -12.94 11.75
CA ALA A 63 5.21 -13.47 13.12
C ALA A 63 6.24 -12.81 14.05
N GLU A 64 7.50 -12.75 13.63
CA GLU A 64 8.57 -12.09 14.41
C GLU A 64 8.25 -10.61 14.69
N LEU A 65 7.74 -9.89 13.70
CA LEU A 65 7.35 -8.49 13.86
C LEU A 65 6.20 -8.34 14.85
N LYS A 66 5.20 -9.22 14.78
CA LYS A 66 4.05 -9.22 15.69
C LYS A 66 4.49 -9.46 17.15
N GLU A 67 5.41 -10.40 17.36
CA GLU A 67 5.97 -10.69 18.69
C GLU A 67 6.81 -9.52 19.23
N LYS A 68 7.72 -8.96 18.42
CA LYS A 68 8.58 -7.83 18.83
C LYS A 68 7.74 -6.61 19.26
N LEU A 69 6.67 -6.31 18.52
CA LEU A 69 5.76 -5.21 18.83
C LEU A 69 4.90 -5.46 20.07
N ALA A 70 4.61 -6.71 20.42
CA ALA A 70 3.93 -7.06 21.67
C ALA A 70 4.85 -6.85 22.88
N THR A 71 6.12 -7.27 22.75
CA THR A 71 7.13 -7.14 23.82
C THR A 71 7.49 -5.67 24.08
N SER A 72 7.61 -4.84 23.03
CA SER A 72 7.94 -3.42 23.17
C SER A 72 6.83 -2.56 23.78
N ARG A 73 5.61 -3.08 23.93
CA ARG A 73 4.47 -2.40 24.58
C ARG A 73 4.31 -2.77 26.05
N THR A 74 5.12 -3.71 26.54
CA THR A 74 5.06 -4.26 27.90
C THR A 74 6.27 -3.84 28.76
N SER A 75 7.17 -3.02 28.22
CA SER A 75 8.25 -2.31 28.95
C SER A 75 8.03 -0.80 28.86
#